data_AF-A0A6A5SMA4-F1
#
_entry.id   AF-A0A6A5SMA4-F1
#
_cell.length_a   1.000
_cell.length_b   1.000
_cell.length_c   1.000
_cell.angle_alpha   90.00
_cell.angle_beta   90.00
_cell.angle_gamma   90.00
#
_symmetry.space_group_name_H-M   'P 1'
#
loop_
_entity.id
_entity.type
_entity.pdbx_description
1 polymer ?
#
loop_
_entity_poly.entity_id
_entity_poly.type
_entity_poly.pdbx_seq_one_letter_code
_entity_poly.pdbx_strand_id
1 'polypeptide(L)'
;KAQLQQYLTPEEGKAIAKILLLMSSLGHPVRVKFIPLLAFSIARPRSTAIKSIKPPGKNWAQAFEKRHRELKARRVRTIDWERHENNIYPKMTEWFEVIGRVL
;
A
#
# COMPACT_ATOMS: atom_id res chain seq x y z
N LYS A 1 15.89 -16.64 1.49
CA LYS A 1 16.27 -15.55 0.55
C LYS A 1 16.57 -14.30 1.37
N ALA A 2 17.79 -13.78 1.25
CA ALA A 2 18.33 -12.72 2.09
C ALA A 2 17.42 -11.47 2.07
N GLN A 3 17.12 -10.93 3.26
CA GLN A 3 16.33 -9.71 3.46
C GLN A 3 16.91 -8.51 2.68
N LEU A 4 18.21 -8.55 2.35
CA LEU A 4 18.96 -7.54 1.60
C LEU A 4 18.67 -7.46 0.08
N GLN A 5 17.95 -8.43 -0.50
CA GLN A 5 17.56 -8.41 -1.92
C GLN A 5 16.14 -7.86 -2.16
N GLN A 6 15.48 -7.38 -1.11
CA GLN A 6 14.15 -6.80 -1.26
C GLN A 6 14.26 -5.33 -1.70
N TYR A 7 13.39 -4.97 -2.65
CA TYR A 7 13.29 -3.61 -3.18
C TYR A 7 12.97 -2.56 -2.10
N LEU A 8 12.23 -2.98 -1.07
CA LEU A 8 11.87 -2.18 0.10
C LEU A 8 12.53 -2.75 1.35
N THR A 9 12.81 -1.90 2.35
CA THR A 9 13.14 -2.38 3.70
C THR A 9 11.93 -3.09 4.33
N PRO A 10 12.14 -3.95 5.33
CA PRO A 10 11.03 -4.57 6.07
C PRO A 10 10.06 -3.54 6.68
N GLU A 11 10.56 -2.39 7.14
CA GLU A 11 9.74 -1.30 7.70
C GLU A 11 8.89 -0.63 6.63
N GLU A 12 9.48 -0.25 5.50
CA GLU A 12 8.75 0.31 4.35
C GLU A 12 7.68 -0.65 3.84
N GLY A 13 8.01 -1.94 3.75
CA GLY A 13 7.05 -2.98 3.34
C GLY A 13 5.85 -3.07 4.29
N LYS A 14 6.09 -3.02 5.61
CA LYS A 14 5.02 -3.00 6.62
C LYS A 14 4.17 -1.72 6.54
N ALA A 15 4.79 -0.57 6.33
CA ALA A 15 4.09 0.70 6.21
C ALA A 15 3.15 0.72 4.99
N ILE A 16 3.63 0.26 3.83
CA ILE A 16 2.79 0.12 2.63
C ILE A 16 1.63 -0.84 2.90
N ALA A 17 1.89 -2.00 3.51
CA ALA A 17 0.83 -2.96 3.82
C ALA A 17 -0.26 -2.34 4.72
N LYS A 18 0.12 -1.58 5.76
CA LYS A 18 -0.83 -0.86 6.62
C LYS A 18 -1.67 0.16 5.85
N ILE A 19 -1.05 0.98 5.00
CA ILE A 19 -1.76 1.99 4.20
C ILE A 19 -2.74 1.31 3.23
N LEU A 20 -2.32 0.24 2.58
CA LEU A 20 -3.18 -0.52 1.66
C LEU A 20 -4.38 -1.14 2.38
N LEU A 21 -4.20 -1.63 3.60
CA LEU A 21 -5.28 -2.14 4.43
C LEU A 21 -6.26 -1.03 4.85
N LEU A 22 -5.74 0.14 5.24
CA LEU A 22 -6.53 1.32 5.58
C LEU A 22 -7.36 1.80 4.39
N MET A 23 -6.75 1.96 3.20
CA MET A 23 -7.49 2.31 1.99
C MET A 23 -8.61 1.31 1.72
N SER A 24 -8.36 0.03 1.95
CA SER A 24 -9.41 -0.98 1.77
C SER A 24 -10.49 -0.94 2.85
N SER A 25 -10.22 -0.59 4.11
CA SER A 25 -11.29 -0.41 5.11
C SER A 25 -12.15 0.81 4.78
N LEU A 26 -11.58 1.84 4.17
CA LEU A 26 -12.31 3.02 3.70
C LEU A 26 -13.16 2.75 2.43
N GLY A 27 -13.19 1.52 1.91
CA GLY A 27 -13.97 1.17 0.70
C GLY A 27 -13.25 1.50 -0.62
N HIS A 28 -11.93 1.67 -0.58
CA HIS A 28 -11.10 1.79 -1.77
C HIS A 28 -10.34 0.49 -2.04
N PRO A 29 -10.84 -0.39 -2.93
CA PRO A 29 -10.14 -1.62 -3.28
C PRO A 29 -8.83 -1.28 -3.99
N VAL A 30 -7.70 -1.69 -3.40
CA VAL A 30 -6.40 -1.37 -3.97
C VAL A 30 -6.04 -2.36 -5.07
N ARG A 31 -5.87 -1.85 -6.29
CA ARG A 31 -5.47 -2.66 -7.44
C ARG A 31 -3.95 -2.92 -7.38
N VAL A 32 -3.55 -4.18 -7.57
CA VAL A 32 -2.12 -4.61 -7.56
C VAL A 32 -1.23 -3.84 -8.54
N LYS A 33 -1.80 -3.26 -9.61
CA LYS A 33 -1.08 -2.42 -10.56
C LYS A 33 -0.48 -1.15 -9.95
N PHE A 34 -1.00 -0.66 -8.82
CA PHE A 34 -0.52 0.55 -8.15
C PHE A 34 0.57 0.27 -7.11
N ILE A 35 0.68 -0.97 -6.63
CA ILE A 35 1.69 -1.38 -5.63
C ILE A 35 3.12 -1.09 -6.12
N PRO A 36 3.50 -1.37 -7.38
CA PRO A 36 4.83 -1.01 -7.85
C PRO A 36 5.12 0.49 -7.87
N LEU A 37 4.12 1.31 -8.24
CA LEU A 37 4.28 2.76 -8.26
C LEU A 37 4.45 3.32 -6.84
N LEU A 38 3.67 2.83 -5.88
CA LEU A 38 3.80 3.22 -4.47
C LEU A 38 5.17 2.83 -3.90
N ALA A 39 5.61 1.59 -4.18
CA ALA A 39 6.93 1.13 -3.78
C ALA A 39 8.04 1.99 -4.40
N PHE A 40 7.90 2.37 -5.68
CA PHE A 40 8.84 3.27 -6.34
C PHE A 40 8.87 4.64 -5.68
N SER A 41 7.72 5.25 -5.38
CA SER A 41 7.66 6.56 -4.71
C SER A 41 8.35 6.57 -3.36
N ILE A 42 8.24 5.48 -2.59
CA ILE A 42 8.90 5.35 -1.26
C ILE A 42 10.39 5.06 -1.40
N ALA A 43 10.77 4.26 -2.40
CA ALA A 43 12.19 3.97 -2.66
C ALA A 43 12.91 5.15 -3.32
N ARG A 44 12.21 6.03 -4.06
CA ARG A 44 12.79 7.12 -4.84
C ARG A 44 13.66 8.07 -4.01
N PRO A 45 13.29 8.53 -2.80
CA PRO A 45 14.18 9.34 -1.96
C PRO A 45 15.52 8.68 -1.62
N ARG A 46 15.61 7.34 -1.70
CA ARG A 46 16.85 6.59 -1.46
C ARG A 46 17.74 6.53 -2.69
N SER A 47 17.32 7.09 -3.83
CA SER A 47 18.16 7.16 -5.02
C SER A 47 19.27 8.17 -4.78
N THR A 48 20.52 7.74 -4.93
CA THR A 48 21.68 8.64 -4.93
C THR A 48 22.05 8.99 -6.37
N ALA A 49 22.87 10.03 -6.57
CA ALA A 49 23.35 10.42 -7.90
C ALA A 49 24.02 9.25 -8.68
N ILE A 50 24.54 8.25 -7.97
CA ILE A 50 25.21 7.08 -8.52
C ILE A 50 24.24 5.90 -8.71
N LYS A 51 23.17 5.81 -7.90
CA LYS A 51 22.25 4.67 -7.88
C LYS A 51 20.83 5.11 -8.18
N SER A 52 20.48 5.06 -9.47
CA SER A 52 19.09 5.21 -9.91
C SER A 52 18.27 3.99 -9.50
N ILE A 53 17.12 4.24 -8.89
CA ILE A 53 16.17 3.21 -8.52
C ILE A 53 15.14 3.14 -9.66
N LYS A 54 14.99 1.97 -10.28
CA LYS A 54 13.96 1.74 -11.30
C LYS A 54 12.66 1.30 -10.64
N PRO A 55 11.48 1.57 -11.21
CA PRO A 55 10.23 1.04 -10.67
C PRO A 55 10.24 -0.50 -10.72
N PRO A 56 9.66 -1.16 -9.71
CA PRO A 56 9.62 -2.62 -9.67
C PRO A 56 8.60 -3.16 -10.70
N GLY A 57 8.86 -4.33 -11.26
CA GLY A 57 8.00 -4.96 -12.27
C GLY A 57 6.78 -5.68 -11.69
N LYS A 58 5.89 -6.15 -12.58
CA LYS A 58 4.66 -6.90 -12.22
C LYS A 58 4.92 -8.12 -11.32
N ASN A 59 5.99 -8.86 -11.59
CA ASN A 59 6.36 -10.06 -10.82
C ASN A 59 6.74 -9.72 -9.37
N TRP A 60 7.30 -8.52 -9.14
CA TRP A 60 7.63 -8.06 -7.80
C TRP A 60 6.37 -7.76 -6.99
N ALA A 61 5.37 -7.11 -7.58
CA ALA A 61 4.11 -6.83 -6.90
C ALA A 61 3.34 -8.11 -6.53
N GLN A 62 3.36 -9.13 -7.41
CA GLN A 62 2.80 -10.44 -7.08
C GLN A 62 3.55 -11.13 -5.93
N ALA A 63 4.89 -11.03 -5.91
CA ALA A 63 5.68 -11.56 -4.81
C ALA A 63 5.42 -10.81 -3.49
N PHE A 64 5.23 -9.49 -3.55
CA PHE A 64 4.84 -8.67 -2.41
C PHE A 64 3.47 -9.09 -1.86
N GLU A 65 2.47 -9.26 -2.72
CA GLU A 65 1.14 -9.76 -2.35
C GLU A 65 1.21 -11.18 -1.73
N LYS A 66 2.09 -12.06 -2.23
CA LYS A 66 2.29 -13.38 -1.61
C LYS A 66 2.89 -13.33 -0.20
N ARG A 67 3.72 -12.32 0.09
CA ARG A 67 4.28 -12.07 1.43
C ARG A 67 3.26 -11.47 2.40
N HIS A 68 2.33 -10.68 1.86
CA HIS A 68 1.27 -9.98 2.60
C HIS A 68 -0.10 -10.53 2.21
N ARG A 69 -0.40 -11.75 2.66
CA ARG A 69 -1.65 -12.46 2.30
C ARG A 69 -2.90 -11.68 2.70
N GLU A 70 -2.81 -10.83 3.72
CA GLU A 70 -3.83 -9.88 4.15
C GLU A 70 -4.31 -8.95 3.02
N LEU A 71 -3.45 -8.62 2.06
CA LEU A 71 -3.80 -7.79 0.90
C LEU A 71 -4.61 -8.55 -0.16
N LYS A 72 -4.39 -9.87 -0.27
CA LYS A 72 -5.08 -10.72 -1.27
C LYS A 72 -6.59 -10.77 -1.01
N ALA A 73 -6.99 -10.85 0.25
CA ALA A 73 -8.41 -10.88 0.67
C ALA A 73 -9.14 -9.55 0.44
N ARG A 74 -8.40 -8.45 0.25
CA ARG A 74 -8.94 -7.08 0.14
C ARG A 74 -8.98 -6.56 -1.30
N ARG A 75 -8.44 -7.34 -2.24
CA ARG A 75 -8.32 -6.98 -3.67
C ARG A 75 -9.61 -7.21 -4.46
N VAL A 76 -10.38 -8.22 -4.08
CA VAL A 76 -11.63 -8.61 -4.74
C VAL A 76 -12.78 -8.20 -3.82
N ARG A 77 -13.09 -6.91 -3.83
CA ARG A 77 -14.35 -6.40 -3.30
C ARG A 77 -15.00 -5.58 -4.39
N THR A 78 -16.26 -5.87 -4.66
CA THR A 78 -17.13 -4.96 -5.43
C THR A 78 -17.01 -3.58 -4.79
N ILE A 79 -17.02 -2.51 -5.60
CA ILE A 79 -17.07 -1.16 -5.03
C ILE A 79 -18.32 -1.13 -4.15
N ASP A 80 -18.10 -1.04 -2.84
CA ASP A 80 -19.16 -1.23 -1.86
C ASP A 80 -20.20 -0.11 -2.00
N TRP A 81 -21.48 -0.44 -1.82
CA TRP A 81 -22.58 0.54 -1.82
C TRP A 81 -22.37 1.65 -0.79
N GLU A 82 -21.51 1.40 0.21
CA GLU A 82 -21.03 2.33 1.22
C GLU A 82 -20.22 3.54 0.71
N ARG A 83 -20.04 3.70 -0.60
CA ARG A 83 -19.53 4.96 -1.21
C ARG A 83 -20.57 6.05 -1.33
N HIS A 84 -21.81 5.80 -0.90
CA HIS A 84 -22.82 6.83 -0.82
C HIS A 84 -22.30 8.00 0.03
N GLU A 85 -22.54 9.22 -0.44
CA GLU A 85 -22.03 10.48 0.13
C GLU A 85 -22.30 10.61 1.65
N ASN A 86 -23.40 9.99 2.08
CA ASN A 86 -23.87 9.89 3.47
C ASN A 86 -22.86 9.25 4.43
N ASN A 87 -21.90 8.44 3.94
CA ASN A 87 -20.90 7.75 4.75
C ASN A 87 -19.50 8.35 4.64
N ILE A 88 -19.32 9.49 3.96
CA ILE A 88 -18.01 10.13 3.77
C ILE A 88 -17.52 10.74 5.09
N TYR A 89 -18.39 11.42 5.83
CA TYR A 89 -18.01 12.13 7.04
C TYR A 89 -17.43 11.19 8.13
N PRO A 90 -18.10 10.07 8.49
CA PRO A 90 -17.57 9.13 9.47
C PRO A 90 -16.22 8.52 9.06
N LYS A 91 -16.04 8.24 7.77
CA LYS A 91 -14.80 7.67 7.22
C LYS A 91 -13.65 8.67 7.26
N MET A 92 -13.92 9.94 6.99
CA MET A 92 -12.92 11.01 7.11
C MET A 92 -12.50 11.20 8.56
N THR A 93 -13.46 11.20 9.50
CA THR A 93 -13.17 11.27 10.94
C THR A 93 -12.29 10.11 11.39
N GLU A 94 -12.64 8.87 11.04
CA GLU A 94 -11.83 7.68 11.37
C GLU A 94 -10.42 7.78 10.78
N TRP A 95 -10.29 8.25 9.54
CA TRP A 95 -8.97 8.44 8.90
C TRP A 95 -8.09 9.44 9.67
N PHE A 96 -8.64 10.58 10.06
CA PHE A 96 -7.93 11.58 10.86
C PHE A 96 -7.56 11.05 12.25
N GLU A 97 -8.44 10.29 12.91
CA GLU A 97 -8.14 9.67 14.21
C GLU A 97 -7.01 8.64 14.10
N VAL A 98 -7.02 7.80 13.06
CA VAL A 98 -5.97 6.80 12.85
C VAL A 98 -4.64 7.47 12.55
N ILE A 99 -4.61 8.52 11.72
CA ILE A 99 -3.37 9.25 11.41
C ILE A 99 -2.86 10.01 12.63
N GLY A 100 -3.73 10.68 13.38
CA GLY A 100 -3.36 11.41 14.59
C GLY A 100 -2.79 10.52 15.71
N ARG A 101 -3.00 9.20 15.66
CA ARG A 101 -2.36 8.23 16.56
C ARG A 101 -1.01 7.70 16.04
N VAL A 102 -0.74 7.86 14.75
CA VAL A 102 0.47 7.33 14.09
C VAL A 102 1.55 8.41 13.92
N LEU A 103 1.15 9.68 13.84
CA LEU A 103 2.03 10.86 13.88
C LEU A 103 2.27 11.31 15.32
#